data_AF-A0A962CQ96-F1
#
_entry.id   AF-A0A962CQ96-F1
#
_cell.length_a   1.000
_cell.length_b   1.000
_cell.length_c   1.000
_cell.angle_alpha   90.00
_cell.angle_beta   90.00
_cell.angle_gamma   90.00
#
_symmetry.space_group_name_H-M   'P 1'
#
loop_
_entity.id
_entity.type
_entity.pdbx_description
1 polymer ?
#
loop_
_entity_poly.entity_id
_entity_poly.type
_entity_poly.pdbx_seq_one_letter_code
_entity_poly.pdbx_strand_id
1 'polypeptide(L)'
;MLNAQDTQYTLKEDAQIHYQPQVSNPLPGEAIAMLVKGERILKPKVVMLDGASIGDVDRVALRAHLEGWLERHIANVLEPLVALEDMGDAKAPVKGIAFQVYQALGIAAREQLEDLIGELDADDRQDLRAKKIRLGPILVFIPALNKPAAVRLRALLWGLWNDKDLPMDCPKDGIVSFAVDSKAVDKAFYQAIAYPVYGGRAIRIDMLDRVISGVYDAAEGGKFKAAHQWAEWLGCSIEGLYEVLEAMGHQKVYDPAEAVEEAGREAQSEVAVKSLEEEVVAEADAGNAAKDEKALQEKPEQEKAEQVKPELATFRLKKGKAFSKNKPVFKQSQGKQGKNFKDKPKGKRSKTANRSPKIMSTGPEKRLEDSPFAVLEQLKQKSNEKK
;
A
#
# COMPACT_ATOMS: atom_id res chain seq x y z
N MET A 1 -22.93 -37.17 -2.17
CA MET A 1 -21.71 -36.36 -1.97
C MET A 1 -20.80 -36.37 -3.21
N LEU A 2 -20.48 -37.52 -3.83
CA LEU A 2 -19.59 -37.55 -5.02
C LEU A 2 -20.07 -36.75 -6.24
N ASN A 3 -21.39 -36.57 -6.40
CA ASN A 3 -21.99 -35.75 -7.47
C ASN A 3 -22.40 -34.35 -6.99
N ALA A 4 -21.96 -33.93 -5.81
CA ALA A 4 -22.29 -32.61 -5.27
C ALA A 4 -21.62 -31.50 -6.09
N GLN A 5 -22.27 -30.34 -6.14
CA GLN A 5 -21.72 -29.15 -6.76
C GLN A 5 -20.67 -28.50 -5.84
N ASP A 6 -19.74 -27.76 -6.44
CA ASP A 6 -18.68 -27.05 -5.68
C ASP A 6 -19.26 -26.07 -4.64
N THR A 7 -20.47 -25.54 -4.85
CA THR A 7 -21.19 -24.63 -3.92
C THR A 7 -21.76 -25.31 -2.68
N GLN A 8 -21.85 -26.65 -2.68
CA GLN A 8 -22.34 -27.42 -1.55
C GLN A 8 -21.26 -27.66 -0.48
N TYR A 9 -20.02 -27.33 -0.79
CA TYR A 9 -18.90 -27.42 0.13
C TYR A 9 -18.48 -26.02 0.56
N THR A 10 -18.09 -25.89 1.83
CA THR A 10 -17.59 -24.63 2.38
C THR A 10 -16.38 -24.90 3.25
N LEU A 11 -15.30 -24.17 3.01
CA LEU A 11 -14.12 -24.18 3.87
C LEU A 11 -14.27 -23.11 4.95
N LYS A 12 -14.16 -23.51 6.21
CA LYS A 12 -14.15 -22.59 7.35
C LYS A 12 -12.72 -22.27 7.79
N GLU A 13 -12.59 -21.21 8.60
CA GLU A 13 -11.31 -20.67 9.09
C GLU A 13 -10.59 -21.60 10.07
N ASP A 14 -11.31 -22.57 10.65
CA ASP A 14 -10.80 -23.64 11.53
C ASP A 14 -10.27 -24.86 10.74
N ALA A 15 -10.02 -24.69 9.44
CA ALA A 15 -9.61 -25.74 8.51
C ALA A 15 -10.62 -26.87 8.29
N GLN A 16 -11.89 -26.72 8.70
CA GLN A 16 -12.92 -27.73 8.44
C GLN A 16 -13.63 -27.51 7.10
N ILE A 17 -13.84 -28.60 6.37
CA ILE A 17 -14.69 -28.66 5.18
C ILE A 17 -16.08 -29.11 5.61
N HIS A 18 -17.05 -28.23 5.40
CA HIS A 18 -18.46 -28.49 5.64
C HIS A 18 -19.17 -28.87 4.35
N TYR A 19 -20.13 -29.79 4.44
CA TYR A 19 -21.01 -30.18 3.34
C TYR A 19 -22.47 -29.84 3.63
N GLN A 20 -23.17 -29.35 2.62
CA GLN A 20 -24.59 -29.05 2.65
C GLN A 20 -25.36 -29.87 1.60
N PRO A 21 -26.35 -30.70 2.00
CA PRO A 21 -27.14 -31.48 1.05
C PRO A 21 -27.94 -30.65 0.05
N GLN A 22 -28.41 -29.46 0.46
CA GLN A 22 -29.18 -28.54 -0.39
C GLN A 22 -28.43 -27.21 -0.53
N VAL A 23 -28.29 -26.72 -1.76
CA VAL A 23 -27.58 -25.47 -2.07
C VAL A 23 -28.24 -24.23 -1.43
N SER A 24 -29.56 -24.28 -1.20
CA SER A 24 -30.35 -23.16 -0.66
C SER A 24 -30.56 -23.22 0.86
N ASN A 25 -29.94 -24.16 1.57
CA ASN A 25 -30.18 -24.30 3.01
C ASN A 25 -29.50 -23.16 3.79
N PRO A 26 -30.22 -22.41 4.64
CA PRO A 26 -29.61 -21.37 5.48
C PRO A 26 -28.78 -21.94 6.65
N LEU A 27 -28.92 -23.23 6.97
CA LEU A 27 -28.20 -23.85 8.08
C LEU A 27 -26.73 -24.13 7.70
N PRO A 28 -25.79 -23.96 8.65
CA PRO A 28 -24.40 -24.35 8.44
C PRO A 28 -24.33 -25.85 8.14
N GLY A 29 -23.54 -26.22 7.13
CA GLY A 29 -23.34 -27.62 6.75
C GLY A 29 -22.67 -28.46 7.85
N GLU A 30 -22.62 -29.76 7.64
CA GLU A 30 -21.96 -30.70 8.55
C GLU A 30 -20.46 -30.81 8.23
N ALA A 31 -19.60 -30.84 9.24
CA ALA A 31 -18.17 -31.03 9.04
C ALA A 31 -17.88 -32.46 8.60
N ILE A 32 -17.25 -32.64 7.44
CA ILE A 32 -16.95 -33.96 6.87
C ILE A 32 -15.46 -34.26 6.76
N ALA A 33 -14.63 -33.23 6.72
CA ALA A 33 -13.19 -33.34 6.59
C ALA A 33 -12.49 -32.12 7.20
N MET A 34 -11.18 -32.24 7.39
CA MET A 34 -10.31 -31.17 7.89
C MET A 34 -9.05 -31.08 7.02
N LEU A 35 -8.52 -29.87 6.88
CA LEU A 35 -7.25 -29.64 6.21
C LEU A 35 -6.08 -29.86 7.17
N VAL A 36 -5.05 -30.54 6.67
CA VAL A 36 -3.76 -30.71 7.35
C VAL A 36 -2.65 -30.20 6.43
N LYS A 37 -1.49 -29.89 7.03
CA LYS A 37 -0.30 -29.45 6.31
C LYS A 37 0.04 -30.43 5.18
N GLY A 38 0.19 -29.87 3.98
CA GLY A 38 0.54 -30.63 2.79
C GLY A 38 1.99 -30.44 2.36
N GLU A 39 2.28 -30.73 1.09
CA GLU A 39 3.65 -30.67 0.54
C GLU A 39 4.09 -29.25 0.20
N ARG A 40 3.13 -28.38 -0.11
CA ARG A 40 3.31 -26.95 -0.39
C ARG A 40 2.24 -26.16 0.33
N ILE A 41 2.50 -24.88 0.59
CA ILE A 41 1.56 -24.00 1.28
C ILE A 41 0.21 -23.86 0.56
N LEU A 42 0.19 -23.89 -0.78
CA LEU A 42 -1.04 -23.87 -1.57
C LEU A 42 -1.61 -25.26 -1.90
N LYS A 43 -0.97 -26.33 -1.41
CA LYS A 43 -1.41 -27.72 -1.61
C LYS A 43 -1.57 -28.45 -0.27
N PRO A 44 -2.49 -28.00 0.60
CA PRO A 44 -2.84 -28.70 1.83
C PRO A 44 -3.44 -30.09 1.53
N LYS A 45 -3.37 -31.00 2.51
CA LYS A 45 -3.96 -32.34 2.41
C LYS A 45 -5.31 -32.37 3.11
N VAL A 46 -6.26 -33.14 2.57
CA VAL A 46 -7.58 -33.35 3.19
C VAL A 46 -7.53 -34.60 4.07
N VAL A 47 -8.10 -34.56 5.26
CA VAL A 47 -8.29 -35.73 6.14
C VAL A 47 -9.76 -35.85 6.50
N MET A 48 -10.34 -37.03 6.31
CA MET A 48 -11.76 -37.28 6.63
C MET A 48 -11.95 -37.35 8.14
N LEU A 49 -13.07 -36.81 8.64
CA LEU A 49 -13.42 -36.94 10.05
C LEU A 49 -14.06 -38.33 10.30
N ASP A 50 -13.71 -38.97 11.42
CA ASP A 50 -14.18 -40.32 11.73
C ASP A 50 -15.69 -40.37 11.95
N GLY A 51 -16.25 -39.35 12.64
CA GLY A 51 -17.67 -39.24 12.98
C GLY A 51 -18.56 -38.54 11.95
N ALA A 52 -18.05 -38.20 10.76
CA ALA A 52 -18.83 -37.53 9.74
C ALA A 52 -19.93 -38.43 9.17
N SER A 53 -21.18 -37.93 9.10
CA SER A 53 -22.31 -38.65 8.52
C SER A 53 -22.24 -38.68 6.98
N ILE A 54 -21.36 -39.54 6.48
CA ILE A 54 -21.04 -39.66 5.03
C ILE A 54 -21.98 -40.66 4.31
N GLY A 55 -22.82 -41.40 5.06
CA GLY A 55 -23.68 -42.46 4.52
C GLY A 55 -22.86 -43.62 3.93
N ASP A 56 -23.38 -44.27 2.89
CA ASP A 56 -22.73 -45.40 2.19
C ASP A 56 -21.67 -44.97 1.14
N VAL A 57 -21.22 -43.71 1.18
CA VAL A 57 -20.26 -43.20 0.20
C VAL A 57 -18.85 -43.73 0.53
N ASP A 58 -18.14 -44.22 -0.49
CA ASP A 58 -16.74 -44.60 -0.36
C ASP A 58 -15.89 -43.40 0.12
N ARG A 59 -15.28 -43.55 1.30
CA ARG A 59 -14.43 -42.52 1.93
C ARG A 59 -13.21 -42.17 1.09
N VAL A 60 -12.64 -43.14 0.36
CA VAL A 60 -11.46 -42.90 -0.49
C VAL A 60 -11.86 -42.05 -1.70
N ALA A 61 -12.94 -42.43 -2.37
CA ALA A 61 -13.49 -41.66 -3.48
C ALA A 61 -13.90 -40.25 -3.06
N LEU A 62 -14.55 -40.11 -1.89
CA LEU A 62 -14.97 -38.80 -1.38
C LEU A 62 -13.76 -37.91 -1.04
N ARG A 63 -12.73 -38.47 -0.40
CA ARG A 63 -11.49 -37.73 -0.13
C ARG A 63 -10.88 -37.17 -1.41
N ALA A 64 -10.72 -38.00 -2.45
CA ALA A 64 -10.16 -37.56 -3.73
C ALA A 64 -11.02 -36.46 -4.39
N HIS A 65 -12.35 -36.57 -4.28
CA HIS A 65 -13.27 -35.54 -4.75
C HIS A 65 -13.08 -34.20 -4.00
N LEU A 66 -12.96 -34.24 -2.66
CA LEU A 66 -12.70 -33.07 -1.84
C LEU A 66 -11.34 -32.44 -2.11
N GLU A 67 -10.30 -33.23 -2.36
CA GLU A 67 -8.97 -32.74 -2.76
C GLU A 67 -9.06 -31.96 -4.08
N GLY A 68 -9.77 -32.50 -5.08
CA GLY A 68 -10.00 -31.79 -6.35
C GLY A 68 -10.85 -30.54 -6.20
N TRP A 69 -11.89 -30.57 -5.34
CA TRP A 69 -12.68 -29.38 -5.01
C TRP A 69 -11.83 -28.30 -4.35
N LEU A 70 -10.98 -28.68 -3.39
CA LEU A 70 -10.11 -27.76 -2.66
C LEU A 70 -9.10 -27.09 -3.60
N GLU A 71 -8.50 -27.85 -4.52
CA GLU A 71 -7.59 -27.31 -5.53
C GLU A 71 -8.29 -26.25 -6.40
N ARG A 72 -9.52 -26.52 -6.86
CA ARG A 72 -10.33 -25.54 -7.60
C ARG A 72 -10.69 -24.33 -6.74
N HIS A 73 -11.06 -24.54 -5.47
CA HIS A 73 -11.39 -23.46 -4.55
C HIS A 73 -10.20 -22.51 -4.35
N ILE A 74 -9.00 -23.07 -4.08
CA ILE A 74 -7.76 -22.29 -3.94
C ILE A 74 -7.42 -21.58 -5.26
N ALA A 75 -7.50 -22.27 -6.39
CA ALA A 75 -7.25 -21.69 -7.71
C ALA A 75 -8.22 -20.56 -8.06
N ASN A 76 -9.48 -20.61 -7.62
CA ASN A 76 -10.45 -19.56 -7.86
C ASN A 76 -10.24 -18.34 -6.95
N VAL A 77 -9.97 -18.55 -5.67
CA VAL A 77 -9.82 -17.46 -4.68
C VAL A 77 -8.46 -16.78 -4.80
N LEU A 78 -7.40 -17.55 -5.08
CA LEU A 78 -6.02 -17.10 -5.20
C LEU A 78 -5.51 -17.20 -6.65
N GLU A 79 -6.39 -17.07 -7.64
CA GLU A 79 -6.08 -17.19 -9.08
C GLU A 79 -4.75 -16.51 -9.48
N PRO A 80 -4.51 -15.23 -9.15
CA PRO A 80 -3.28 -14.57 -9.58
C PRO A 80 -2.02 -15.14 -8.93
N LEU A 81 -2.13 -15.73 -7.74
CA LEU A 81 -1.02 -16.35 -7.02
C LEU A 81 -0.68 -17.72 -7.63
N VAL A 82 -1.70 -18.55 -7.89
CA VAL A 82 -1.53 -19.86 -8.52
C VAL A 82 -0.98 -19.71 -9.94
N ALA A 83 -1.38 -18.66 -10.67
CA ALA A 83 -0.87 -18.34 -11.99
C ALA A 83 0.64 -17.99 -12.04
N LEU A 84 1.31 -17.85 -10.89
CA LEU A 84 2.76 -17.67 -10.80
C LEU A 84 3.53 -18.99 -10.75
N GLU A 85 2.87 -20.13 -10.51
CA GLU A 85 3.55 -21.44 -10.55
C GLU A 85 4.07 -21.76 -11.96
N ASP A 86 3.33 -21.35 -12.98
CA ASP A 86 3.71 -21.50 -14.38
C ASP A 86 3.93 -20.13 -15.04
N MET A 87 5.22 -19.83 -15.26
CA MET A 87 5.70 -18.63 -15.91
C MET A 87 6.11 -18.86 -17.37
N GLY A 88 5.87 -20.06 -17.93
CA GLY A 88 6.15 -20.40 -19.33
C GLY A 88 7.55 -19.97 -19.78
N ASP A 89 7.60 -19.22 -20.89
CA ASP A 89 8.85 -18.76 -21.51
C ASP A 89 9.38 -17.42 -20.94
N ALA A 90 8.86 -16.96 -19.80
CA ALA A 90 9.35 -15.72 -19.18
C ALA A 90 10.86 -15.78 -18.89
N LYS A 91 11.53 -14.62 -18.96
CA LYS A 91 12.96 -14.51 -18.67
C LYS A 91 13.28 -14.84 -17.20
N ALA A 92 14.54 -15.17 -16.93
CA ALA A 92 15.00 -15.57 -15.60
C ALA A 92 14.70 -14.53 -14.49
N PRO A 93 14.90 -13.20 -14.69
CA PRO A 93 14.58 -12.21 -13.65
C PRO A 93 13.09 -12.17 -13.29
N VAL A 94 12.21 -12.26 -14.30
CA VAL A 94 10.75 -12.28 -14.13
C VAL A 94 10.31 -13.54 -13.36
N LYS A 95 10.86 -14.70 -13.73
CA LYS A 95 10.63 -15.98 -13.02
C LYS A 95 11.10 -15.92 -11.57
N GLY A 96 12.27 -15.33 -11.32
CA GLY A 96 12.81 -15.14 -9.98
C GLY A 96 11.90 -14.30 -9.09
N ILE A 97 11.41 -13.17 -9.60
CA ILE A 97 10.48 -12.30 -8.88
C ILE A 97 9.15 -13.02 -8.62
N ALA A 98 8.57 -13.67 -9.64
CA ALA A 98 7.32 -14.41 -9.51
C ALA A 98 7.44 -15.52 -8.45
N PHE A 99 8.54 -16.26 -8.43
CA PHE A 99 8.80 -17.31 -7.45
C PHE A 99 8.89 -16.75 -6.02
N GLN A 100 9.61 -15.65 -5.81
CA GLN A 100 9.72 -15.02 -4.49
C GLN A 100 8.37 -14.48 -4.00
N VAL A 101 7.60 -13.86 -4.89
CA VAL A 101 6.24 -13.40 -4.59
C VAL A 101 5.32 -14.57 -4.26
N TYR A 102 5.40 -15.67 -5.01
CA TYR A 102 4.64 -16.90 -4.78
C TYR A 102 4.93 -17.49 -3.38
N GLN A 103 6.22 -17.67 -3.05
CA GLN A 103 6.65 -18.23 -1.77
C GLN A 103 6.22 -17.35 -0.58
N ALA A 104 6.13 -16.04 -0.78
CA ALA A 104 5.69 -15.08 0.23
C ALA A 104 4.17 -14.84 0.24
N LEU A 105 3.36 -15.76 -0.31
CA LEU A 105 1.89 -15.66 -0.42
C LEU A 105 1.39 -14.36 -1.07
N GLY A 106 2.16 -13.88 -2.05
CA GLY A 106 1.82 -12.74 -2.89
C GLY A 106 2.44 -11.42 -2.47
N ILE A 107 3.27 -11.36 -1.41
CA ILE A 107 3.86 -10.11 -0.90
C ILE A 107 5.32 -10.30 -0.49
N ALA A 108 6.23 -9.72 -1.27
CA ALA A 108 7.67 -9.75 -1.00
C ALA A 108 8.20 -8.34 -0.66
N ALA A 109 9.21 -8.27 0.20
CA ALA A 109 9.93 -7.03 0.45
C ALA A 109 10.74 -6.64 -0.79
N ARG A 110 10.58 -5.41 -1.29
CA ARG A 110 11.30 -4.95 -2.49
C ARG A 110 12.81 -5.03 -2.30
N GLU A 111 13.30 -4.80 -1.08
CA GLU A 111 14.73 -4.89 -0.75
C GLU A 111 15.33 -6.26 -1.11
N GLN A 112 14.57 -7.35 -0.92
CA GLN A 112 15.01 -8.71 -1.25
C GLN A 112 15.05 -8.98 -2.76
N LEU A 113 14.41 -8.11 -3.56
CA LEU A 113 14.28 -8.25 -5.01
C LEU A 113 15.08 -7.17 -5.76
N GLU A 114 15.88 -6.34 -5.07
CA GLU A 114 16.57 -5.20 -5.69
C GLU A 114 17.43 -5.59 -6.89
N ASP A 115 18.20 -6.68 -6.76
CA ASP A 115 19.09 -7.15 -7.82
C ASP A 115 18.29 -7.62 -9.05
N LEU A 116 17.25 -8.45 -8.83
CA LEU A 116 16.37 -8.91 -9.91
C LEU A 116 15.61 -7.75 -10.58
N ILE A 117 15.14 -6.78 -9.80
CA ILE A 117 14.45 -5.59 -10.33
C ILE A 117 15.40 -4.71 -11.16
N GLY A 118 16.68 -4.68 -10.80
CA GLY A 118 17.73 -3.96 -11.53
C GLY A 118 18.02 -4.55 -12.91
N GLU A 119 17.77 -5.84 -13.10
CA GLU A 119 17.97 -6.56 -14.38
C GLU A 119 16.78 -6.43 -15.34
N LEU A 120 15.61 -5.98 -14.86
CA LEU A 120 14.40 -5.92 -15.69
C LEU A 120 14.45 -4.85 -16.77
N ASP A 121 14.17 -5.24 -18.00
CA ASP A 121 13.90 -4.33 -19.12
C ASP A 121 12.42 -3.87 -19.17
N ALA A 122 12.02 -3.19 -20.24
CA ALA A 122 10.67 -2.68 -20.40
C ALA A 122 9.62 -3.80 -20.61
N ASP A 123 10.00 -4.83 -21.36
CA ASP A 123 9.14 -5.97 -21.69
C ASP A 123 8.95 -6.85 -20.44
N ASP A 124 10.02 -7.09 -19.69
CA ASP A 124 9.98 -7.83 -18.42
C ASP A 124 9.04 -7.17 -17.41
N ARG A 125 9.04 -5.83 -17.36
CA ARG A 125 8.11 -5.07 -16.52
C ARG A 125 6.67 -5.16 -17.04
N GLN A 126 6.47 -5.29 -18.34
CA GLN A 126 5.13 -5.53 -18.92
C GLN A 126 4.62 -6.93 -18.57
N ASP A 127 5.49 -7.94 -18.60
CA ASP A 127 5.16 -9.32 -18.22
C ASP A 127 4.72 -9.40 -16.75
N LEU A 128 5.45 -8.76 -15.83
CA LEU A 128 5.06 -8.70 -14.42
C LEU A 128 3.70 -8.03 -14.23
N ARG A 129 3.40 -6.95 -14.97
CA ARG A 129 2.08 -6.30 -14.94
C ARG A 129 0.97 -7.20 -15.48
N ALA A 130 1.25 -7.97 -16.54
CA ALA A 130 0.31 -8.94 -17.08
C ALA A 130 -0.05 -10.01 -16.04
N LYS A 131 0.94 -10.46 -15.27
CA LYS A 131 0.79 -11.36 -14.10
C LYS A 131 0.25 -10.66 -12.84
N LYS A 132 -0.24 -9.42 -12.95
CA LYS A 132 -0.84 -8.63 -11.85
C LYS A 132 0.11 -8.32 -10.70
N ILE A 133 1.42 -8.43 -10.91
CA ILE A 133 2.43 -8.04 -9.91
C ILE A 133 2.68 -6.53 -10.00
N ARG A 134 2.53 -5.85 -8.86
CA ARG A 134 2.83 -4.43 -8.69
C ARG A 134 4.19 -4.28 -8.02
N LEU A 135 5.09 -3.54 -8.67
CA LEU A 135 6.39 -3.16 -8.13
C LEU A 135 6.27 -1.86 -7.32
N GLY A 136 5.73 -1.96 -6.10
CA GLY A 136 5.59 -0.82 -5.18
C GLY A 136 6.95 -0.33 -4.63
N PRO A 137 7.03 0.87 -4.03
CA PRO A 137 8.31 1.46 -3.62
C PRO A 137 9.03 0.69 -2.50
N ILE A 138 8.28 0.05 -1.59
CA ILE A 138 8.84 -0.75 -0.48
C ILE A 138 8.47 -2.23 -0.60
N LEU A 139 7.30 -2.55 -1.16
CA LEU A 139 6.78 -3.91 -1.28
C LEU A 139 6.45 -4.25 -2.73
N VAL A 140 6.68 -5.49 -3.12
CA VAL A 140 6.22 -6.07 -4.38
C VAL A 140 5.05 -6.99 -4.07
N PHE A 141 3.89 -6.76 -4.67
CA PHE A 141 2.67 -7.46 -4.29
C PHE A 141 1.65 -7.61 -5.41
N ILE A 142 0.65 -8.46 -5.19
CA ILE A 142 -0.49 -8.65 -6.09
C ILE A 142 -1.74 -7.96 -5.53
N PRO A 143 -2.21 -6.83 -6.13
CA PRO A 143 -3.32 -6.05 -5.57
C PRO A 143 -4.64 -6.82 -5.42
N ALA A 144 -4.89 -7.79 -6.31
CA ALA A 144 -6.12 -8.59 -6.29
C ALA A 144 -6.27 -9.47 -5.03
N LEU A 145 -5.17 -9.77 -4.33
CA LEU A 145 -5.18 -10.61 -3.12
C LEU A 145 -5.61 -9.86 -1.86
N ASN A 146 -5.86 -8.55 -1.93
CA ASN A 146 -6.35 -7.75 -0.81
C ASN A 146 -7.84 -7.99 -0.50
N LYS A 147 -8.55 -8.76 -1.34
CA LYS A 147 -9.96 -9.11 -1.12
C LYS A 147 -10.12 -9.96 0.14
N PRO A 148 -11.18 -9.78 0.94
CA PRO A 148 -11.34 -10.50 2.21
C PRO A 148 -11.27 -12.04 2.10
N ALA A 149 -11.86 -12.63 1.06
CA ALA A 149 -11.78 -14.07 0.83
C ALA A 149 -10.33 -14.56 0.64
N ALA A 150 -9.50 -13.81 -0.10
CA ALA A 150 -8.09 -14.12 -0.29
C ALA A 150 -7.25 -13.87 0.96
N VAL A 151 -7.61 -12.88 1.78
CA VAL A 151 -6.97 -12.63 3.09
C VAL A 151 -7.22 -13.81 4.03
N ARG A 152 -8.48 -14.21 4.21
CA ARG A 152 -8.86 -15.33 5.09
C ARG A 152 -8.24 -16.66 4.64
N LEU A 153 -8.28 -16.95 3.34
CA LEU A 153 -7.69 -18.19 2.82
C LEU A 153 -6.17 -18.19 2.99
N ARG A 154 -5.47 -17.09 2.74
CA ARG A 154 -4.02 -16.99 2.99
C ARG A 154 -3.70 -17.13 4.48
N ALA A 155 -4.51 -16.56 5.36
CA ALA A 155 -4.33 -16.70 6.80
C ALA A 155 -4.44 -18.16 7.26
N LEU A 156 -5.46 -18.87 6.79
CA LEU A 156 -5.65 -20.29 7.05
C LEU A 156 -4.47 -21.11 6.52
N LEU A 157 -4.06 -20.92 5.26
CA LEU A 157 -2.97 -21.67 4.65
C LEU A 157 -1.63 -21.38 5.33
N TRP A 158 -1.39 -20.12 5.71
CA TRP A 158 -0.20 -19.73 6.45
C TRP A 158 -0.17 -20.33 7.86
N GLY A 159 -1.29 -20.29 8.59
CA GLY A 159 -1.39 -20.89 9.91
C GLY A 159 -1.15 -22.40 9.86
N LEU A 160 -1.78 -23.08 8.89
CA LEU A 160 -1.60 -24.50 8.66
C LEU A 160 -0.16 -24.88 8.30
N TRP A 161 0.53 -24.06 7.51
CA TRP A 161 1.91 -24.31 7.11
C TRP A 161 2.92 -24.08 8.23
N ASN A 162 2.65 -23.13 9.11
CA ASN A 162 3.51 -22.78 10.26
C ASN A 162 3.08 -23.44 11.57
N ASP A 163 2.20 -24.45 11.48
CA ASP A 163 1.74 -25.25 12.61
C ASP A 163 1.19 -24.38 13.75
N LYS A 164 0.39 -23.37 13.40
CA LYS A 164 -0.29 -22.44 14.32
C LYS A 164 -1.71 -22.91 14.61
N ASP A 165 -2.22 -22.49 15.76
CA ASP A 165 -3.61 -22.71 16.14
C ASP A 165 -4.56 -21.95 15.20
N LEU A 166 -5.63 -22.62 14.79
CA LEU A 166 -6.68 -22.07 13.94
C LEU A 166 -7.95 -21.81 14.76
N PRO A 167 -8.75 -20.77 14.43
CA PRO A 167 -8.55 -19.82 13.34
C PRO A 167 -7.48 -18.76 13.66
N MET A 168 -6.74 -18.34 12.63
CA MET A 168 -5.81 -17.22 12.74
C MET A 168 -6.56 -15.89 12.87
N ASP A 169 -6.03 -14.96 13.68
CA ASP A 169 -6.61 -13.63 13.83
C ASP A 169 -6.50 -12.82 12.53
N CYS A 170 -7.65 -12.60 11.89
CA CYS A 170 -7.77 -11.89 10.62
C CYS A 170 -8.41 -10.51 10.80
N PRO A 171 -7.94 -9.49 10.08
CA PRO A 171 -8.58 -8.18 10.09
C PRO A 171 -10.04 -8.26 9.61
N LYS A 172 -10.93 -7.46 10.22
CA LYS A 172 -12.32 -7.38 9.79
C LYS A 172 -12.42 -6.81 8.36
N ASP A 173 -13.40 -7.31 7.62
CA ASP A 173 -13.64 -6.92 6.23
C ASP A 173 -13.80 -5.40 6.11
N GLY A 174 -13.06 -4.79 5.16
CA GLY A 174 -13.12 -3.36 4.88
C GLY A 174 -12.21 -2.47 5.74
N ILE A 175 -11.62 -2.98 6.82
CA ILE A 175 -10.65 -2.20 7.61
C ILE A 175 -9.42 -1.86 6.78
N VAL A 176 -8.94 -0.62 6.91
CA VAL A 176 -7.75 -0.13 6.20
C VAL A 176 -6.51 -0.25 7.06
N SER A 177 -6.58 0.10 8.34
CA SER A 177 -5.52 -0.17 9.29
C SER A 177 -6.05 -0.25 10.71
N PHE A 178 -5.28 -0.88 11.60
CA PHE A 178 -5.60 -1.00 13.01
C PHE A 178 -4.31 -1.06 13.84
N ALA A 179 -4.43 -0.74 15.13
CA ALA A 179 -3.32 -0.78 16.05
C ALA A 179 -2.96 -2.23 16.41
N VAL A 180 -1.67 -2.54 16.48
CA VAL A 180 -1.13 -3.84 16.87
C VAL A 180 0.08 -3.63 17.75
N ASP A 181 0.29 -4.51 18.72
CA ASP A 181 1.56 -4.55 19.44
C ASP A 181 2.62 -5.20 18.53
N SER A 182 3.47 -4.35 17.94
CA SER A 182 4.50 -4.76 16.97
C SER A 182 5.55 -5.72 17.52
N LYS A 183 5.63 -5.89 18.85
CA LYS A 183 6.52 -6.87 19.51
C LYS A 183 5.85 -8.21 19.76
N ALA A 184 4.53 -8.23 19.95
CA ALA A 184 3.77 -9.45 20.21
C ALA A 184 3.35 -10.17 18.91
N VAL A 185 3.18 -9.42 17.82
CA VAL A 185 2.67 -9.97 16.56
C VAL A 185 3.74 -10.52 15.64
N ASP A 186 3.39 -11.57 14.90
CA ASP A 186 4.22 -12.10 13.82
C ASP A 186 4.10 -11.22 12.56
N LYS A 187 5.14 -10.44 12.28
CA LYS A 187 5.18 -9.55 11.12
C LYS A 187 5.10 -10.31 9.79
N ALA A 188 5.63 -11.54 9.72
CA ALA A 188 5.62 -12.34 8.51
C ALA A 188 4.18 -12.81 8.19
N PHE A 189 3.41 -13.19 9.21
CA PHE A 189 1.99 -13.50 9.06
C PHE A 189 1.21 -12.31 8.51
N TYR A 190 1.30 -11.16 9.17
CA TYR A 190 0.58 -9.95 8.79
C TYR A 190 0.95 -9.47 7.37
N GLN A 191 2.22 -9.57 6.99
CA GLN A 191 2.64 -9.32 5.62
C GLN A 191 2.01 -10.31 4.64
N ALA A 192 2.02 -11.62 4.93
CA ALA A 192 1.49 -12.66 4.07
C ALA A 192 -0.02 -12.51 3.79
N ILE A 193 -0.77 -11.89 4.71
CA ILE A 193 -2.21 -11.64 4.58
C ILE A 193 -2.54 -10.23 4.04
N ALA A 194 -1.57 -9.48 3.53
CA ALA A 194 -1.73 -8.11 3.00
C ALA A 194 -1.94 -6.97 4.01
N TYR A 195 -1.52 -7.17 5.25
CA TYR A 195 -1.54 -6.16 6.32
C TYR A 195 -0.16 -5.96 6.95
N PRO A 196 0.89 -5.62 6.18
CA PRO A 196 2.23 -5.43 6.76
C PRO A 196 2.23 -4.45 7.95
N VAL A 197 3.07 -4.75 8.94
CA VAL A 197 3.16 -4.00 10.19
C VAL A 197 4.27 -2.96 10.12
N TYR A 198 3.91 -1.69 10.29
CA TYR A 198 4.82 -0.56 10.40
C TYR A 198 4.47 0.28 11.64
N GLY A 199 5.46 0.61 12.45
CA GLY A 199 5.24 1.24 13.76
C GLY A 199 4.41 0.31 14.64
N GLY A 200 3.42 0.86 15.35
CA GLY A 200 2.41 0.10 16.11
C GLY A 200 1.16 -0.27 15.30
N ARG A 201 1.22 -0.40 13.96
CA ARG A 201 0.03 -0.58 13.12
C ARG A 201 0.18 -1.62 12.02
N ALA A 202 -0.90 -2.38 11.80
CA ALA A 202 -1.07 -3.24 10.63
C ALA A 202 -1.90 -2.49 9.58
N ILE A 203 -1.37 -2.36 8.36
CA ILE A 203 -1.92 -1.47 7.33
C ILE A 203 -2.17 -2.27 6.05
N ARG A 204 -3.37 -2.14 5.48
CA ARG A 204 -3.70 -2.75 4.20
C ARG A 204 -2.75 -2.27 3.11
N ILE A 205 -2.14 -3.21 2.39
CA ILE A 205 -0.99 -2.94 1.52
C ILE A 205 -1.27 -1.94 0.39
N ASP A 206 -2.47 -1.89 -0.18
CA ASP A 206 -2.83 -0.89 -1.21
C ASP A 206 -2.84 0.53 -0.66
N MET A 207 -3.31 0.72 0.57
CA MET A 207 -3.31 2.05 1.19
C MET A 207 -1.92 2.45 1.63
N LEU A 208 -1.14 1.50 2.15
CA LEU A 208 0.26 1.71 2.45
C LEU A 208 1.04 2.13 1.19
N ASP A 209 0.88 1.41 0.09
CA ASP A 209 1.53 1.73 -1.19
C ASP A 209 1.12 3.11 -1.71
N ARG A 210 -0.15 3.50 -1.53
CA ARG A 210 -0.66 4.83 -1.88
C ARG A 210 0.00 5.93 -1.06
N VAL A 211 0.08 5.76 0.26
CA VAL A 211 0.75 6.72 1.16
C VAL A 211 2.21 6.85 0.77
N ILE A 212 2.91 5.73 0.61
CA ILE A 212 4.32 5.73 0.24
C ILE A 212 4.54 6.42 -1.10
N SER A 213 3.74 6.11 -2.11
CA SER A 213 3.84 6.76 -3.42
C SER A 213 3.68 8.28 -3.29
N GLY A 214 2.69 8.74 -2.52
CA GLY A 214 2.51 10.16 -2.21
C GLY A 214 3.69 10.80 -1.48
N VAL A 215 4.35 10.08 -0.56
CA VAL A 215 5.58 10.52 0.11
C VAL A 215 6.72 10.72 -0.90
N TYR A 216 6.91 9.77 -1.83
CA TYR A 216 7.96 9.88 -2.85
C TYR A 216 7.67 10.98 -3.88
N ASP A 217 6.40 11.19 -4.25
CA ASP A 217 5.99 12.24 -5.18
C ASP A 217 6.14 13.65 -4.58
N ALA A 218 5.91 13.79 -3.27
CA ALA A 218 6.06 15.05 -2.53
C ALA A 218 7.51 15.34 -2.10
N ALA A 219 8.44 14.41 -2.30
CA ALA A 219 9.81 14.55 -1.81
C ALA A 219 10.66 15.44 -2.73
N GLU A 220 11.00 16.63 -2.26
CA GLU A 220 11.90 17.56 -2.94
C GLU A 220 13.27 17.59 -2.23
N GLY A 221 14.35 17.39 -2.98
CA GLY A 221 15.71 17.39 -2.41
C GLY A 221 15.96 16.30 -1.34
N GLY A 222 15.12 15.26 -1.30
CA GLY A 222 15.19 14.18 -0.31
C GLY A 222 14.55 14.54 1.04
N LYS A 223 13.74 15.58 1.11
CA LYS A 223 12.90 15.94 2.25
C LYS A 223 11.43 16.03 1.80
N PHE A 224 10.50 15.77 2.71
CA PHE A 224 9.06 15.93 2.46
C PHE A 224 8.37 16.41 3.73
N LYS A 225 7.31 17.21 3.57
CA LYS A 225 6.41 17.59 4.67
C LYS A 225 5.30 16.54 4.77
N ALA A 226 5.01 16.06 5.97
CA ALA A 226 3.88 15.14 6.17
C ALA A 226 2.57 15.81 5.76
N ALA A 227 1.63 15.04 5.21
CA ALA A 227 0.34 15.54 4.78
C ALA A 227 -0.80 14.91 5.60
N HIS A 228 -1.79 15.72 5.99
CA HIS A 228 -2.98 15.23 6.72
C HIS A 228 -3.71 14.14 5.95
N GLN A 229 -3.73 14.27 4.62
CA GLN A 229 -4.34 13.31 3.72
C GLN A 229 -3.80 11.88 3.93
N TRP A 230 -2.52 11.73 4.29
CA TRP A 230 -1.93 10.41 4.54
C TRP A 230 -2.42 9.80 5.86
N ALA A 231 -2.58 10.62 6.91
CA ALA A 231 -3.17 10.18 8.17
C ALA A 231 -4.65 9.79 7.99
N GLU A 232 -5.40 10.57 7.19
CA GLU A 232 -6.79 10.29 6.82
C GLU A 232 -6.92 8.97 6.04
N TRP A 233 -6.05 8.73 5.07
CA TRP A 233 -6.01 7.48 4.30
C TRP A 233 -5.74 6.27 5.18
N LEU A 234 -4.83 6.39 6.14
CA LEU A 234 -4.54 5.32 7.09
C LEU A 234 -5.63 5.18 8.15
N GLY A 235 -6.42 6.22 8.43
CA GLY A 235 -7.36 6.24 9.55
C GLY A 235 -6.64 6.22 10.90
N CYS A 236 -5.56 7.01 11.02
CA CYS A 236 -4.75 7.10 12.24
C CYS A 236 -4.53 8.56 12.68
N SER A 237 -4.06 8.75 13.91
CA SER A 237 -3.60 10.06 14.40
C SER A 237 -2.35 10.51 13.64
N ILE A 238 -2.04 11.80 13.75
CA ILE A 238 -0.80 12.37 13.18
C ILE A 238 0.43 11.70 13.80
N GLU A 239 0.43 11.46 15.10
CA GLU A 239 1.48 10.70 15.80
C GLU A 239 1.63 9.29 15.22
N GLY A 240 0.51 8.59 14.99
CA GLY A 240 0.53 7.27 14.36
C GLY A 240 1.07 7.29 12.94
N LEU A 241 0.83 8.35 12.16
CA LEU A 241 1.46 8.54 10.86
C LEU A 241 2.98 8.70 11.01
N TYR A 242 3.47 9.44 12.00
CA TYR A 242 4.90 9.64 12.24
C TYR A 242 5.60 8.33 12.59
N GLU A 243 5.01 7.53 13.49
CA GLU A 243 5.55 6.20 13.82
C GLU A 243 5.66 5.29 12.59
N VAL A 244 4.68 5.34 11.68
CA VAL A 244 4.69 4.57 10.43
C VAL A 244 5.81 5.06 9.50
N LEU A 245 5.97 6.38 9.33
CA LEU A 245 7.03 6.97 8.52
C LEU A 245 8.43 6.62 9.06
N GLU A 246 8.61 6.69 10.37
CA GLU A 246 9.86 6.33 11.05
C GLU A 246 10.17 4.84 10.94
N ALA A 247 9.17 3.97 11.09
CA ALA A 247 9.34 2.53 10.92
C ALA A 247 9.72 2.13 9.49
N MET A 248 9.35 2.94 8.48
CA MET A 248 9.82 2.79 7.09
C MET A 248 11.27 3.29 6.89
N GLY A 249 11.83 3.95 7.91
CA GLY A 249 13.20 4.46 7.94
C GLY A 249 13.35 5.90 7.49
N HIS A 250 12.26 6.68 7.44
CA HIS A 250 12.34 8.13 7.26
C HIS A 250 12.74 8.78 8.58
N GLN A 251 13.57 9.83 8.52
CA GLN A 251 14.05 10.52 9.72
C GLN A 251 13.29 11.82 9.92
N LYS A 252 12.72 12.05 11.10
CA LYS A 252 12.10 13.32 11.48
C LYS A 252 13.17 14.41 11.53
N VAL A 253 12.94 15.55 10.85
CA VAL A 253 13.91 16.67 10.75
C VAL A 253 13.42 17.92 11.48
N TYR A 254 12.12 18.20 11.41
CA TYR A 254 11.52 19.36 12.04
C TYR A 254 10.07 19.04 12.40
N ASP A 255 9.68 19.28 13.64
CA ASP A 255 8.27 19.24 14.06
C ASP A 255 7.81 20.64 14.46
N PRO A 256 6.87 21.25 13.72
CA PRO A 256 6.27 22.50 14.17
C PRO A 256 5.53 22.36 15.51
N ALA A 257 5.08 21.15 15.90
CA ALA A 257 4.45 20.95 17.22
C ALA A 257 5.46 21.04 18.38
N GLU A 258 6.63 20.41 18.24
CA GLU A 258 7.71 20.48 19.24
C GLU A 258 8.27 21.91 19.34
N ALA A 259 8.38 22.63 18.22
CA ALA A 259 8.85 24.02 18.21
C ALA A 259 7.89 24.99 18.94
N VAL A 260 6.58 24.71 18.92
CA VAL A 260 5.57 25.50 19.66
C VAL A 260 5.56 25.13 21.14
N GLU A 261 5.77 23.85 21.50
CA GLU A 261 5.94 23.44 22.90
C GLU A 261 7.25 23.97 23.51
N GLU A 262 8.36 23.95 22.78
CA GLU A 262 9.63 24.55 23.21
C GLU A 262 9.50 26.07 23.38
N ALA A 263 8.90 26.77 22.42
CA ALA A 263 8.63 28.21 22.54
C ALA A 263 7.65 28.54 23.69
N GLY A 264 6.66 27.68 23.96
CA GLY A 264 5.76 27.81 25.10
C GLY A 264 6.47 27.59 26.44
N ARG A 265 7.44 26.67 26.49
CA ARG A 265 8.25 26.38 27.68
C ARG A 265 9.29 27.46 27.95
N GLU A 266 9.86 28.06 26.89
CA GLU A 266 10.72 29.24 26.97
C GLU A 266 9.94 30.51 27.34
N ALA A 267 8.71 30.68 26.86
CA ALA A 267 7.84 31.77 27.29
C ALA A 267 7.42 31.60 28.76
N GLN A 268 7.16 30.38 29.23
CA GLN A 268 6.87 30.11 30.64
C GLN A 268 8.10 30.29 31.54
N SER A 269 9.31 30.02 31.05
CA SER A 269 10.54 30.30 31.79
C SER A 269 10.90 31.79 31.79
N GLU A 270 10.69 32.53 30.70
CA GLU A 270 10.83 34.00 30.68
C GLU A 270 9.79 34.71 31.55
N VAL A 271 8.55 34.21 31.60
CA VAL A 271 7.51 34.74 32.49
C VAL A 271 7.82 34.40 33.96
N ALA A 272 8.42 33.24 34.25
CA ALA A 272 8.91 32.89 35.59
C ALA A 272 10.12 33.73 36.03
N VAL A 273 10.99 34.15 35.10
CA VAL A 273 12.14 35.02 35.41
C VAL A 273 11.68 36.47 35.59
N LYS A 274 10.70 36.95 34.82
CA LYS A 274 10.10 38.29 35.00
C LYS A 274 9.24 38.42 36.25
N SER A 275 8.53 37.37 36.66
CA SER A 275 7.74 37.39 37.91
C SER A 275 8.61 37.43 39.17
N LEU A 276 9.86 36.94 39.12
CA LEU A 276 10.84 37.09 40.20
C LEU A 276 11.48 38.50 40.26
N GLU A 277 11.47 39.25 39.15
CA GLU A 277 11.94 40.65 39.10
C GLU A 277 10.83 41.67 39.41
N GLU A 278 9.55 41.31 39.22
CA GLU A 278 8.40 42.15 39.61
C GLU A 278 7.98 41.99 41.07
N GLU A 279 8.31 40.87 41.74
CA GLU A 279 8.01 40.66 43.17
C GLU A 279 8.85 41.52 44.13
N VAL A 280 9.89 42.21 43.65
CA VAL A 280 10.71 43.12 44.49
C VAL A 280 10.23 44.58 44.52
N VAL A 281 9.14 44.96 43.83
CA VAL A 281 8.74 46.39 43.74
C VAL A 281 7.28 46.70 44.15
N ALA A 282 6.45 45.72 44.54
CA ALA A 282 5.03 45.99 44.81
C ALA A 282 4.48 45.43 46.13
N GLU A 283 5.13 45.75 47.26
CA GLU A 283 4.44 45.80 48.56
C GLU A 283 4.12 47.27 48.90
N ALA A 284 3.03 47.79 48.33
CA ALA A 284 2.31 48.92 48.91
C ALA A 284 0.85 48.97 48.42
N ASP A 285 -0.02 48.68 49.37
CA ASP A 285 -1.37 49.21 49.57
C ASP A 285 -2.59 48.42 49.05
N ALA A 286 -3.56 48.32 49.96
CA ALA A 286 -4.76 47.51 49.92
C ALA A 286 -6.01 48.38 49.81
N GLY A 287 -7.10 47.89 49.17
CA GLY A 287 -8.43 48.47 49.42
C GLY A 287 -9.55 48.28 48.38
N ASN A 288 -10.22 47.13 48.43
CA ASN A 288 -11.68 46.88 48.46
C ASN A 288 -12.72 47.45 47.43
N ALA A 289 -13.62 46.52 47.04
CA ALA A 289 -15.09 46.61 46.81
C ALA A 289 -15.74 47.08 45.47
N ALA A 290 -16.16 46.06 44.69
CA ALA A 290 -17.53 45.68 44.27
C ALA A 290 -18.51 46.60 43.48
N LYS A 291 -19.16 45.96 42.47
CA LYS A 291 -20.53 46.13 41.85
C LYS A 291 -20.52 46.54 40.37
N ASP A 292 -21.47 46.17 39.50
CA ASP A 292 -22.50 45.11 39.36
C ASP A 292 -23.02 45.22 37.89
N GLU A 293 -23.70 44.18 37.43
CA GLU A 293 -24.70 44.09 36.34
C GLU A 293 -24.42 44.18 34.81
N LYS A 294 -25.06 43.19 34.16
CA LYS A 294 -25.33 42.83 32.74
C LYS A 294 -25.98 43.93 31.87
N ALA A 295 -25.74 43.88 30.55
CA ALA A 295 -26.73 43.48 29.52
C ALA A 295 -26.23 43.58 28.06
N LEU A 296 -26.23 42.41 27.39
CA LEU A 296 -26.69 42.09 26.03
C LEU A 296 -26.57 43.12 24.86
N GLN A 297 -25.76 42.77 23.85
CA GLN A 297 -26.16 42.40 22.46
C GLN A 297 -25.04 42.76 21.47
N GLU A 298 -24.58 41.77 20.70
CA GLU A 298 -24.65 41.74 19.24
C GLU A 298 -23.75 40.60 18.73
N LYS A 299 -24.37 39.66 18.00
CA LYS A 299 -23.66 38.69 17.18
C LYS A 299 -23.19 39.40 15.91
N PRO A 300 -21.91 39.29 15.53
CA PRO A 300 -21.55 39.26 14.14
C PRO A 300 -21.30 37.82 13.70
N GLU A 301 -21.81 37.56 12.51
CA GLU A 301 -21.60 36.40 11.67
C GLU A 301 -20.22 35.75 11.80
N GLN A 302 -20.23 34.46 12.15
CA GLN A 302 -19.09 33.59 11.87
C GLN A 302 -19.01 33.40 10.35
N GLU A 303 -18.18 34.21 9.71
CA GLU A 303 -17.49 33.77 8.50
C GLU A 303 -16.86 32.41 8.81
N LYS A 304 -17.12 31.42 7.96
CA LYS A 304 -16.40 30.15 7.95
C LYS A 304 -14.93 30.46 7.75
N ALA A 305 -14.19 30.59 8.85
CA ALA A 305 -12.75 30.48 8.85
C ALA A 305 -12.42 29.12 8.26
N GLU A 306 -11.87 29.15 7.05
CA GLU A 306 -11.23 28.04 6.39
C GLU A 306 -10.24 27.45 7.41
N GLN A 307 -10.54 26.27 7.94
CA GLN A 307 -9.71 25.60 8.93
C GLN A 307 -8.35 25.32 8.30
N VAL A 308 -7.38 26.22 8.53
CA VAL A 308 -5.98 25.99 8.19
C VAL A 308 -5.52 24.82 9.06
N LYS A 309 -5.54 23.62 8.50
CA LYS A 309 -5.06 22.42 9.18
C LYS A 309 -3.61 22.68 9.65
N PRO A 310 -3.25 22.34 10.90
CA PRO A 310 -1.98 22.71 11.50
C PRO A 310 -0.80 22.20 10.68
N GLU A 311 0.29 22.94 10.60
CA GLU A 311 1.45 22.47 9.85
C GLU A 311 1.99 21.15 10.44
N LEU A 312 2.35 20.20 9.57
CA LEU A 312 2.88 18.90 9.99
C LEU A 312 4.41 18.84 9.88
N ALA A 313 4.99 17.88 10.60
CA ALA A 313 6.43 17.62 10.63
C ALA A 313 7.04 17.34 9.24
N THR A 314 8.29 17.75 9.09
CA THR A 314 9.13 17.50 7.91
C THR A 314 10.05 16.31 8.19
N PHE A 315 10.12 15.40 7.23
CA PHE A 315 10.93 14.19 7.27
C PHE A 315 11.99 14.20 6.16
N ARG A 316 13.07 13.45 6.39
CA ARG A 316 14.10 13.12 5.42
C ARG A 316 13.87 11.71 4.89
N LEU A 317 13.82 11.60 3.56
CA LEU A 317 13.59 10.34 2.88
C LEU A 317 14.77 9.38 3.08
N LYS A 318 14.48 8.09 3.27
CA LYS A 318 15.49 7.02 3.29
C LYS A 318 16.08 6.92 1.89
N LYS A 319 17.37 7.19 1.72
CA LYS A 319 18.03 7.00 0.42
C LYS A 319 18.11 5.50 0.12
N GLY A 320 17.33 5.03 -0.86
CA GLY A 320 17.50 3.69 -1.40
C GLY A 320 18.87 3.55 -2.08
N LYS A 321 19.41 2.32 -2.14
CA LYS A 321 20.72 2.03 -2.77
C LYS A 321 20.78 2.45 -4.25
N ALA A 322 19.62 2.60 -4.92
CA ALA A 322 19.52 3.14 -6.27
C ALA A 322 20.10 4.56 -6.43
N PHE A 323 20.06 5.40 -5.39
CA PHE A 323 20.68 6.75 -5.40
C PHE A 323 22.13 6.75 -4.90
N SER A 324 22.66 5.61 -4.42
CA SER A 324 24.04 5.49 -3.97
C SER A 324 25.01 5.25 -5.13
N LYS A 325 24.55 4.76 -6.28
CA LYS A 325 25.42 4.56 -7.44
C LYS A 325 25.49 5.84 -8.27
N ASN A 326 26.64 6.50 -8.15
CA ASN A 326 27.19 7.57 -8.99
C ASN A 326 26.51 8.95 -8.93
N LYS A 327 27.00 9.77 -8.00
CA LYS A 327 27.47 11.10 -8.42
C LYS A 327 28.88 10.86 -8.98
N PRO A 328 29.13 10.97 -10.29
CA PRO A 328 30.51 11.07 -10.74
C PRO A 328 31.05 12.34 -10.09
N VAL A 329 31.96 12.18 -9.13
CA VAL A 329 32.75 13.30 -8.63
C VAL A 329 33.58 13.73 -9.82
N PHE A 330 33.11 14.73 -10.55
CA PHE A 330 33.91 15.44 -11.52
C PHE A 330 35.03 16.12 -10.72
N LYS A 331 36.14 15.39 -10.50
CA LYS A 331 37.38 15.97 -10.03
C LYS A 331 37.86 16.88 -11.15
N GLN A 332 37.52 18.15 -11.02
CA GLN A 332 38.09 19.23 -11.80
C GLN A 332 39.59 19.22 -11.49
N SER A 333 40.39 18.55 -12.34
CA SER A 333 41.84 18.57 -12.21
C SER A 333 42.30 19.99 -12.51
N GLN A 334 42.80 20.65 -11.45
CA GLN A 334 43.50 21.91 -11.58
C GLN A 334 44.72 21.74 -12.48
N GLY A 335 44.98 22.79 -13.26
CA GLY A 335 45.83 22.77 -14.43
C GLY A 335 47.28 22.36 -14.21
N LYS A 336 47.85 21.78 -15.25
CA LYS A 336 49.28 21.87 -15.55
C LYS A 336 49.45 22.32 -16.99
N GLN A 337 50.10 23.47 -17.13
CA GLN A 337 50.53 24.07 -18.39
C GLN A 337 51.54 23.18 -19.13
N GLY A 338 51.43 23.20 -20.46
CA GLY A 338 52.57 23.16 -21.37
C GLY A 338 52.88 21.81 -22.02
N LYS A 339 52.54 21.66 -23.31
CA LYS A 339 53.51 21.84 -24.41
C LYS A 339 52.84 21.64 -25.78
N ASN A 340 53.37 22.39 -26.74
CA ASN A 340 52.95 22.52 -28.13
C ASN A 340 52.90 21.19 -28.90
N PHE A 341 51.89 21.04 -29.76
CA PHE A 341 52.08 20.37 -31.04
C PHE A 341 51.20 21.01 -32.13
N LYS A 342 51.88 21.59 -33.12
CA LYS A 342 51.33 22.05 -34.40
C LYS A 342 50.96 20.81 -35.23
N ASP A 343 49.75 20.79 -35.79
CA ASP A 343 49.52 20.82 -37.24
C ASP A 343 48.06 20.44 -37.57
N LYS A 344 47.43 21.29 -38.39
CA LYS A 344 46.14 21.02 -39.06
C LYS A 344 46.39 20.18 -40.32
N PRO A 345 45.36 19.51 -40.84
CA PRO A 345 44.71 20.14 -42.00
C PRO A 345 43.17 20.13 -41.96
N LYS A 346 42.65 21.09 -42.74
CA LYS A 346 41.25 21.50 -42.89
C LYS A 346 40.37 20.39 -43.50
N GLY A 347 39.27 20.08 -42.83
CA GLY A 347 38.08 19.42 -43.41
C GLY A 347 36.89 20.39 -43.41
N LYS A 348 36.19 20.48 -44.54
CA LYS A 348 35.15 21.47 -44.90
C LYS A 348 34.00 21.55 -43.89
N ARG A 349 33.72 22.76 -43.39
CA ARG A 349 32.46 23.15 -42.74
C ARG A 349 31.39 23.41 -43.81
N SER A 350 30.36 22.59 -43.90
CA SER A 350 29.10 22.99 -44.54
C SER A 350 28.19 23.66 -43.50
N LYS A 351 27.64 24.81 -43.88
CA LYS A 351 26.62 25.54 -43.13
C LYS A 351 25.28 24.81 -43.32
N THR A 352 24.60 24.46 -42.23
CA THR A 352 23.16 24.24 -42.28
C THR A 352 22.49 24.88 -41.07
N ALA A 353 21.44 25.62 -41.37
CA ALA A 353 20.75 26.59 -40.54
C ALA A 353 19.99 25.98 -39.36
N ASN A 354 19.75 26.83 -38.36
CA ASN A 354 18.78 26.68 -37.28
C ASN A 354 17.53 25.91 -37.73
N ARG A 355 17.30 24.74 -37.15
CA ARG A 355 16.01 24.06 -37.14
C ARG A 355 15.63 23.75 -35.70
N SER A 356 14.64 24.47 -35.21
CA SER A 356 13.92 24.18 -33.96
C SER A 356 13.31 22.78 -34.05
N PRO A 357 13.21 22.02 -32.93
CA PRO A 357 12.62 20.69 -32.94
C PRO A 357 11.14 20.77 -33.29
N LYS A 358 10.75 20.09 -34.38
CA LYS A 358 9.36 19.97 -34.83
C LYS A 358 8.70 18.85 -34.02
N ILE A 359 7.73 19.20 -33.18
CA ILE A 359 6.89 18.25 -32.45
C ILE A 359 6.00 17.56 -33.49
N MET A 360 6.23 16.28 -33.74
CA MET A 360 5.35 15.43 -34.55
C MET A 360 4.25 14.90 -33.63
N SER A 361 3.06 15.48 -33.65
CA SER A 361 1.90 14.86 -32.99
C SER A 361 1.41 13.69 -33.85
N THR A 362 1.78 12.47 -33.46
CA THR A 362 1.13 11.25 -33.95
C THR A 362 -0.10 10.99 -33.08
N GLY A 363 -1.20 11.65 -33.40
CA GLY A 363 -2.53 11.32 -32.92
C GLY A 363 -3.43 11.04 -34.13
N PRO A 364 -4.26 9.99 -34.13
CA PRO A 364 -5.21 9.74 -35.23
C PRO A 364 -6.18 10.92 -35.32
N GLU A 365 -6.39 11.46 -36.52
CA GLU A 365 -7.44 12.45 -36.79
C GLU A 365 -8.79 11.85 -36.42
N LYS A 366 -9.36 12.28 -35.30
CA LYS A 366 -10.75 11.96 -34.96
C LYS A 366 -11.63 12.69 -35.96
N ARG A 367 -12.20 11.94 -36.91
CA ARG A 367 -13.29 12.43 -37.76
C ARG A 367 -14.45 12.78 -36.84
N LEU A 368 -14.97 14.01 -36.97
CA LEU A 368 -16.08 14.53 -36.17
C LEU A 368 -17.34 13.66 -36.26
N GLU A 369 -17.44 12.82 -37.28
CA GLU A 369 -18.56 11.91 -37.56
C GLU A 369 -18.61 10.69 -36.61
N ASP A 370 -17.51 10.33 -35.94
CA ASP A 370 -17.45 9.20 -34.99
C ASP A 370 -17.55 9.64 -33.51
N SER A 371 -17.90 10.90 -33.27
CA SER A 371 -18.12 11.39 -31.91
C SER A 371 -19.47 10.89 -31.36
N PRO A 372 -19.52 10.35 -30.13
CA PRO A 372 -20.77 9.90 -29.51
C PRO A 372 -21.82 11.03 -29.33
N PHE A 373 -21.45 12.29 -29.55
CA PHE A 373 -22.33 13.45 -29.51
C PHE A 373 -22.94 13.83 -30.87
N ALA A 374 -22.48 13.26 -32.00
CA ALA A 374 -23.00 13.57 -33.33
C ALA A 374 -24.49 13.23 -33.49
N VAL A 375 -24.96 12.22 -32.76
CA VAL A 375 -26.38 11.79 -32.74
C VAL A 375 -27.29 12.86 -32.09
N LEU A 376 -26.78 13.64 -31.12
CA LEU A 376 -27.56 14.69 -30.47
C LEU A 376 -27.74 15.92 -31.36
N GLU A 377 -26.77 16.22 -32.21
CA GLU A 377 -26.84 17.35 -33.14
C GLU A 377 -27.84 17.09 -34.27
N GLN A 378 -27.90 15.86 -34.79
CA GLN A 378 -28.91 15.43 -35.76
C GLN A 378 -30.34 15.45 -35.19
N LEU A 379 -30.51 15.11 -33.91
CA LEU A 379 -31.81 15.19 -33.23
C LEU A 379 -32.26 16.64 -33.02
N LYS A 380 -31.32 17.56 -32.76
CA LYS A 380 -31.62 18.98 -32.60
C LYS A 380 -32.03 19.63 -33.92
N GLN A 381 -31.39 19.26 -35.03
CA GLN A 381 -31.75 19.73 -36.38
C GLN A 381 -33.15 19.25 -36.81
N LYS A 382 -33.50 17.97 -36.57
CA LYS A 382 -34.85 17.46 -36.84
C LYS A 382 -35.96 18.10 -36.01
N SER A 383 -35.63 18.68 -34.85
CA SER A 383 -36.62 19.39 -34.01
C SER A 383 -36.93 20.80 -34.50
N ASN A 384 -36.07 21.40 -35.32
CA ASN A 384 -36.24 22.77 -35.85
C ASN A 384 -36.97 22.83 -37.21
N GLU A 385 -37.13 21.71 -37.93
CA GLU A 385 -37.89 21.64 -39.19
C GLU A 385 -39.39 21.36 -39.00
N LYS A 386 -39.86 21.22 -37.75
CA LYS A 386 -41.27 20.94 -37.42
C LYS A 386 -41.99 22.08 -36.71
N LYS A 387 -41.56 23.32 -36.90
CA LYS A 387 -42.28 24.51 -36.45
C LYS A 387 -42.70 25.40 -37.60
#